data_AF-A0A2W0BW46-F1
#
_entry.id   AF-A0A2W0BW46-F1
#
_cell.length_a   1.000
_cell.length_b   1.000
_cell.length_c   1.000
_cell.angle_alpha   90.00
_cell.angle_beta   90.00
_cell.angle_gamma   90.00
#
_symmetry.space_group_name_H-M   'P 1'
#
loop_
_entity.id
_entity.type
_entity.pdbx_description
1 polymer ?
#
loop_
_entity_poly.entity_id
_entity_poly.type
_entity_poly.pdbx_seq_one_letter_code
_entity_poly.pdbx_strand_id
1 'polypeptide(L)'
;MKKLKVLVSLVNNENEYQREQARAVTQMAERLSIEGTIIFADGDAINQSQQLLDAIQSPPEARPDAIICHPVAQHRTISSRAYSSVTWN
;
A
#
# COMPACT_ATOMS: atom_id res chain seq x y z
N MET A 1 -9.36 24.99 10.58
CA MET A 1 -8.09 24.22 10.44
C MET A 1 -8.22 23.35 9.18
N LYS A 2 -7.12 23.10 8.45
CA LYS A 2 -7.11 22.19 7.28
C LYS A 2 -7.44 20.77 7.77
N LYS A 3 -8.31 20.03 7.06
CA LYS A 3 -8.47 18.59 7.30
C LYS A 3 -7.20 17.86 6.83
N LEU A 4 -6.64 16.99 7.67
CA LEU A 4 -5.49 16.17 7.28
C LEU A 4 -5.89 15.24 6.14
N LYS A 5 -5.07 15.19 5.08
CA LYS A 5 -5.22 14.27 3.95
C LYS A 5 -4.36 13.04 4.19
N VAL A 6 -4.98 11.89 4.38
CA VAL A 6 -4.27 10.62 4.61
C VAL A 6 -4.58 9.67 3.46
N LEU A 7 -3.52 9.25 2.76
CA LEU A 7 -3.60 8.19 1.76
C LEU A 7 -3.33 6.84 2.42
N VAL A 8 -4.20 5.87 2.19
CA VAL A 8 -4.03 4.49 2.64
C VAL A 8 -3.90 3.57 1.43
N SER A 9 -2.72 2.96 1.27
CA SER A 9 -2.45 1.99 0.22
C SER A 9 -2.64 0.58 0.76
N LEU A 10 -3.59 -0.16 0.16
CA LEU A 10 -3.93 -1.53 0.50
C LEU A 10 -3.60 -2.48 -0.67
N VAL A 11 -3.40 -3.76 -0.36
CA VAL A 11 -2.96 -4.77 -1.32
C VAL A 11 -3.99 -4.99 -2.44
N ASN A 12 -5.22 -5.37 -2.09
CA ASN A 12 -6.36 -5.47 -3.01
C ASN A 12 -7.66 -5.51 -2.17
N ASN A 13 -8.81 -5.80 -2.78
CA ASN A 13 -10.13 -5.82 -2.11
C ASN A 13 -10.84 -7.18 -2.24
N GLU A 14 -10.09 -8.26 -2.41
CA GLU A 14 -10.67 -9.54 -2.85
C GLU A 14 -11.22 -10.38 -1.70
N ASN A 15 -10.54 -10.40 -0.55
CA ASN A 15 -10.97 -11.18 0.60
C ASN A 15 -11.59 -10.32 1.71
N GLU A 16 -12.26 -10.98 2.65
CA GLU A 16 -12.97 -10.30 3.75
C GLU A 16 -12.01 -9.51 4.65
N TYR A 17 -10.84 -10.06 4.95
CA TYR A 17 -9.81 -9.38 5.72
C TYR A 17 -9.42 -8.03 5.10
N GLN A 18 -9.22 -8.00 3.78
CA GLN A 18 -8.89 -6.77 3.05
C GLN A 18 -10.05 -5.78 2.96
N ARG A 19 -11.29 -6.26 2.76
CA ARG A 19 -12.49 -5.42 2.83
C ARG A 19 -12.64 -4.77 4.21
N GLU A 20 -12.32 -5.52 5.26
CA GLU A 20 -12.41 -5.01 6.63
C GLU A 20 -11.32 -3.97 6.93
N GLN A 21 -10.12 -4.11 6.35
CA GLN A 21 -9.11 -3.04 6.39
C GLN A 21 -9.65 -1.73 5.80
N ALA A 22 -10.30 -1.79 4.63
CA ALA A 22 -10.88 -0.61 4.00
C ALA A 22 -12.01 0.01 4.86
N ARG A 23 -12.89 -0.82 5.42
CA ARG A 23 -13.95 -0.36 6.34
C ARG A 23 -13.39 0.32 7.58
N ALA A 24 -12.35 -0.25 8.20
CA ALA A 24 -11.69 0.34 9.37
C ALA A 24 -11.11 1.72 9.05
N VAL A 25 -10.50 1.89 7.86
CA VAL A 25 -10.01 3.20 7.40
C VAL A 25 -11.15 4.21 7.28
N THR A 26 -12.25 3.84 6.61
CA THR A 26 -13.42 4.74 6.46
C THR A 26 -13.98 5.17 7.82
N GLN A 27 -14.20 4.22 8.73
CA GLN A 27 -14.72 4.52 10.07
C GLN A 27 -13.79 5.45 10.86
N MET A 28 -12.46 5.24 10.77
CA MET A 28 -11.51 6.10 11.48
C MET A 28 -11.37 7.47 10.84
N ALA A 29 -11.47 7.57 9.51
CA ALA A 29 -11.45 8.85 8.82
C ALA A 29 -12.61 9.75 9.27
N GLU A 30 -13.81 9.17 9.37
CA GLU A 30 -15.00 9.84 9.91
C GLU A 30 -14.80 10.25 11.37
N ARG A 31 -14.39 9.31 12.23
CA ARG A 31 -14.18 9.54 13.67
C ARG A 31 -13.17 10.65 13.95
N LEU A 32 -12.11 10.73 13.14
CA LEU A 32 -11.03 11.71 13.30
C LEU A 32 -11.27 13.00 12.47
N SER A 33 -12.36 13.07 11.71
CA SER A 33 -12.66 14.20 10.80
C SER A 33 -11.54 14.52 9.81
N ILE A 34 -10.83 13.49 9.32
CA ILE A 34 -9.77 13.59 8.31
C ILE A 34 -10.29 13.22 6.92
N GLU A 35 -9.55 13.61 5.88
CA GLU A 35 -9.80 13.19 4.50
C GLU A 35 -9.00 11.90 4.24
N GLY A 36 -9.67 10.75 4.33
CA GLY A 36 -9.06 9.43 4.09
C GLY A 36 -9.31 8.95 2.66
N THR A 37 -8.24 8.75 1.89
CA THR A 37 -8.30 8.19 0.52
C THR A 37 -7.73 6.78 0.54
N ILE A 38 -8.46 5.81 0.00
CA ILE A 38 -8.00 4.42 -0.12
C ILE A 38 -7.65 4.14 -1.57
N ILE A 39 -6.48 3.56 -1.81
CA ILE A 39 -6.07 3.00 -3.10
C ILE A 39 -5.74 1.51 -2.95
N PHE A 40 -6.05 0.74 -3.99
CA PHE A 40 -5.74 -0.67 -4.06
C PHE A 40 -4.65 -0.92 -5.12
N ALA A 41 -3.63 -1.68 -4.73
CA ALA A 41 -2.50 -2.01 -5.57
C ALA A 41 -2.75 -3.20 -6.53
N ASP A 42 -3.90 -3.85 -6.42
CA ASP A 42 -4.26 -5.05 -7.18
C ASP A 42 -3.27 -6.22 -7.02
N GLY A 43 -2.67 -6.32 -5.83
CA GLY A 43 -1.64 -7.34 -5.56
C GLY A 43 -0.34 -7.14 -6.34
N ASP A 44 -0.13 -6.00 -7.00
CA ASP A 44 1.07 -5.69 -7.76
C ASP A 44 1.93 -4.62 -7.05
N ALA A 45 3.15 -5.00 -6.68
CA ALA A 45 4.08 -4.11 -5.99
C ALA A 45 4.64 -3.01 -6.91
N ILE A 46 4.69 -3.24 -8.24
CA ILE A 46 5.09 -2.21 -9.20
C ILE A 46 4.00 -1.15 -9.27
N ASN A 47 2.74 -1.57 -9.44
CA ASN A 47 1.59 -0.67 -9.39
C ASN A 47 1.52 0.10 -8.08
N GLN A 48 1.70 -0.57 -6.93
CA GLN A 48 1.72 0.09 -5.62
C GLN A 48 2.78 1.19 -5.55
N SER A 49 3.99 0.87 -5.99
CA SER A 49 5.12 1.81 -5.96
C SER A 49 4.86 3.01 -6.85
N GLN A 50 4.29 2.80 -8.05
CA GLN A 50 3.96 3.89 -8.96
C GLN A 50 2.87 4.81 -8.38
N GLN A 51 1.77 4.24 -7.88
CA GLN A 51 0.69 5.01 -7.26
C GLN A 51 1.19 5.86 -6.08
N LEU A 52 2.08 5.31 -5.25
CA LEU A 52 2.68 6.02 -4.12
C LEU A 52 3.62 7.14 -4.58
N LEU A 53 4.45 6.88 -5.60
CA LEU A 53 5.35 7.89 -6.16
C LEU A 53 4.56 9.07 -6.73
N ASP A 54 3.51 8.79 -7.50
CA ASP A 54 2.62 9.80 -8.08
C ASP A 54 1.97 10.66 -7.00
N ALA A 55 1.48 10.02 -5.92
CA ALA A 55 0.90 10.73 -4.79
C ALA A 55 1.91 11.64 -4.08
N ILE A 56 3.14 11.17 -3.86
CA ILE A 56 4.22 11.95 -3.22
C ILE A 56 4.63 13.14 -4.08
N GLN A 57 4.73 12.94 -5.40
CA GLN A 57 5.17 13.98 -6.34
C GLN A 57 4.05 14.92 -6.79
N SER A 58 2.81 14.67 -6.39
CA SER A 58 1.67 15.52 -6.74
C SER A 58 1.85 16.98 -6.29
N PRO A 59 1.13 17.93 -6.92
CA PRO A 59 1.11 19.33 -6.52
C PRO A 59 0.75 19.51 -5.03
N PRO A 60 1.26 20.55 -4.34
CA PRO A 60 1.06 20.74 -2.90
C PRO A 60 -0.40 20.67 -2.42
N GLU A 61 -1.35 21.10 -3.24
CA GLU A 61 -2.79 21.05 -2.98
C GLU A 61 -3.39 19.64 -3.02
N ALA A 62 -2.81 18.73 -3.82
CA ALA A 62 -3.25 17.35 -3.99
C ALA A 62 -2.44 16.35 -3.14
N ARG A 63 -1.25 16.76 -2.68
CA ARG A 63 -0.34 15.90 -1.91
C ARG A 63 -0.95 15.46 -0.57
N PRO A 64 -0.87 14.16 -0.23
CA PRO A 64 -1.28 13.70 1.08
C PRO A 64 -0.34 14.24 2.17
N ASP A 65 -0.90 14.54 3.34
CA ASP A 65 -0.14 14.92 4.53
C ASP A 65 0.52 13.69 5.19
N ALA A 66 -0.06 12.49 5.01
CA ALA A 66 0.50 11.22 5.47
C ALA A 66 0.13 10.05 4.56
N ILE A 67 0.97 9.02 4.55
CA ILE A 67 0.74 7.75 3.83
C ILE A 67 0.80 6.60 4.84
N ILE A 68 -0.21 5.74 4.81
CA ILE A 68 -0.21 4.43 5.48
C ILE A 68 -0.19 3.36 4.40
N CYS A 69 0.75 2.43 4.47
CA CYS A 69 0.93 1.41 3.44
C CYS A 69 0.93 0.01 4.04
N HIS A 70 0.02 -0.84 3.56
CA HIS A 70 0.15 -2.30 3.65
C HIS A 70 0.90 -2.76 2.40
N PRO A 71 2.19 -3.10 2.50
CA PRO A 71 2.99 -3.42 1.33
C PRO A 71 2.52 -4.71 0.67
N VAL A 72 2.46 -4.71 -0.66
CA VAL A 72 2.31 -5.93 -1.45
C VAL A 72 3.56 -6.79 -1.23
N ALA A 73 3.40 -7.90 -0.54
CA ALA A 73 4.47 -8.88 -0.38
C ALA A 73 4.56 -9.76 -1.64
N GLN A 74 5.56 -9.52 -2.48
CA GLN A 74 5.93 -10.47 -3.52
C GLN A 74 6.84 -11.54 -2.92
N HIS A 75 6.34 -12.77 -2.77
CA HIS A 75 7.21 -13.91 -2.51
C HIS A 75 8.05 -14.16 -3.77
N ARG A 76 9.29 -13.66 -3.80
CA ARG A 76 10.28 -14.13 -4.77
C ARG A 76 10.78 -15.48 -4.28
N THR A 77 10.26 -16.56 -4.85
CA THR A 77 10.91 -17.86 -4.72
C THR A 77 12.32 -17.72 -5.28
N ILE A 78 13.33 -17.70 -4.42
CA ILE A 78 14.71 -17.91 -4.88
C ILE A 78 14.73 -19.35 -5.37
N SER A 79 14.75 -19.56 -6.68
CA SER A 79 14.82 -20.90 -7.25
C SER A 79 16.06 -21.60 -6.70
N SER A 80 15.91 -22.86 -6.24
CA SER A 80 16.96 -23.72 -5.68
C SER A 80 18.21 -23.89 -6.56
N ARG A 81 18.16 -23.46 -7.83
CA ARG A 81 19.27 -23.46 -8.79
C ARG A 81 20.45 -22.58 -8.38
N ALA A 82 20.31 -21.73 -7.37
CA ALA A 82 21.42 -20.97 -6.79
C ALA A 82 22.23 -21.75 -5.73
N TYR A 83 21.75 -22.91 -5.26
CA TYR A 83 22.43 -23.71 -4.23
C TYR A 83 23.30 -24.86 -4.79
N SER A 84 23.17 -25.22 -6.07
CA SER A 84 23.84 -26.41 -6.62
C SER A 84 25.31 -26.21 -7.04
N SER A 85 25.92 -25.05 -6.77
CA SER A 85 27.32 -24.77 -7.15
C SER A 85 28.32 -24.76 -5.99
N VAL A 86 27.91 -25.16 -4.78
CA VAL A 86 28.83 -25.37 -3.65
C VAL A 86 28.93 -26.86 -3.35
N THR A 87 29.66 -27.57 -4.19
CA THR A 87 30.23 -28.88 -3.83
C THR A 87 31.57 -28.63 -3.16
N TRP A 88 31.67 -28.92 -1.87
CA TRP A 88 32.95 -29.01 -1.17
C TRP A 88 33.67 -30.27 -1.67
N ASN A 89 34.77 -30.08 -2.41
CA ASN A 89 35.80 -31.10 -2.63
C ASN A 89 36.86 -30.97 -1.54
#